data_AF-A0A150XD91-F1
#
_entry.id   AF-A0A150XD91-F1
#
_cell.length_a   1.000
_cell.length_b   1.000
_cell.length_c   1.000
_cell.angle_alpha   90.00
_cell.angle_beta   90.00
_cell.angle_gamma   90.00
#
_symmetry.space_group_name_H-M   'P 1'
#
loop_
_entity.id
_entity.type
_entity.pdbx_description
1 polymer ?
#
loop_
_entity_poly.entity_id
_entity_poly.type
_entity_poly.pdbx_seq_one_letter_code
_entity_poly.pdbx_strand_id
1 'polypeptide(L)'
;MINATQTQQIRGYLLQQGFTNPELIDDLVDHLSCEVEILIEDGHIDFTVAFSNAKEKVMPDYAIQIENDLKFLTTKKYNTMIKKLAFIGGYASVVCLCLSVLFFSQSLLASKGFEFKIQAIQAEYYSANPELTVSSYGLEKQINTIRLENAVESSKKFDLAETFLIISFILFASLYLPYQFYSKYQRSEESLQQA
;
A
#
# COMPACT_ATOMS: atom_id res chain seq x y z
N MET A 1 4.82 -25.47 43.56
CA MET A 1 3.76 -24.64 42.94
C MET A 1 3.46 -23.37 43.74
N ILE A 2 3.50 -22.21 43.09
CA ILE A 2 3.12 -20.91 43.68
C ILE A 2 1.59 -20.69 43.63
N ASN A 3 1.07 -19.83 44.50
CA ASN A 3 -0.37 -19.56 44.57
C ASN A 3 -0.79 -18.34 43.71
N ALA A 4 -2.09 -18.21 43.45
CA ALA A 4 -2.64 -17.13 42.62
C ALA A 4 -2.28 -15.71 43.12
N THR A 5 -2.15 -15.53 44.43
CA THR A 5 -1.73 -14.26 45.04
C THR A 5 -0.28 -13.92 44.67
N GLN A 6 0.61 -14.91 44.69
CA GLN A 6 2.02 -14.78 44.30
C GLN A 6 2.16 -14.50 42.80
N THR A 7 1.40 -15.18 41.94
CA THR A 7 1.33 -14.87 40.50
C THR A 7 0.88 -13.42 40.26
N GLN A 8 -0.09 -12.94 41.03
CA GLN A 8 -0.56 -11.56 40.93
C GLN A 8 0.47 -10.54 41.46
N GLN A 9 1.31 -10.91 42.43
CA GLN A 9 2.45 -10.09 42.86
C GLN A 9 3.50 -9.95 41.76
N ILE A 10 3.82 -11.04 41.04
CA ILE A 10 4.73 -11.01 39.88
C ILE A 10 4.17 -10.08 38.79
N ARG A 11 2.88 -10.24 38.45
CA ARG A 11 2.21 -9.39 37.47
C ARG A 11 2.18 -7.92 37.88
N GLY A 12 1.92 -7.65 39.16
CA GLY A 12 1.93 -6.30 39.73
C GLY A 12 3.32 -5.64 39.66
N TYR A 13 4.39 -6.42 39.89
CA TYR A 13 5.76 -5.95 39.72
C TYR A 13 6.06 -5.55 38.28
N LEU A 14 5.71 -6.38 37.28
CA LEU A 14 5.92 -6.05 35.87
C LEU A 14 5.17 -4.77 35.45
N LEU A 15 3.94 -4.60 35.92
CA LEU A 15 3.18 -3.35 35.68
C LEU A 15 3.85 -2.14 36.32
N GLN A 16 4.39 -2.28 37.54
CA GLN A 16 5.14 -1.20 38.21
C GLN A 16 6.46 -0.85 37.52
N GLN A 17 7.10 -1.84 36.91
CA GLN A 17 8.30 -1.66 36.07
C GLN A 17 7.99 -0.94 34.75
N GLY A 18 6.71 -0.76 34.41
CA GLY A 18 6.30 0.00 33.24
C GLY A 18 6.14 -0.82 31.97
N PHE A 19 6.07 -2.15 32.07
CA PHE A 19 5.70 -3.00 30.94
C PHE A 19 4.26 -2.69 30.51
N THR A 20 4.03 -2.53 29.20
CA THR A 20 2.72 -2.12 28.67
C THR A 20 2.06 -3.17 27.79
N ASN A 21 2.84 -4.08 27.21
CA ASN A 21 2.34 -5.15 26.36
C ASN A 21 1.73 -6.30 27.19
N PRO A 22 0.41 -6.58 27.08
CA PRO A 22 -0.26 -7.63 27.86
C PRO A 22 0.28 -9.04 27.57
N GLU A 23 0.59 -9.36 26.31
CA GLU A 23 1.10 -10.68 25.92
C GLU A 23 2.49 -10.92 26.53
N LEU A 24 3.36 -9.92 26.45
CA LEU A 24 4.69 -9.98 27.06
C LEU A 24 4.60 -10.10 28.59
N ILE A 25 3.66 -9.41 29.22
CA ILE A 25 3.43 -9.54 30.66
C ILE A 25 3.02 -10.96 31.00
N ASP A 26 2.10 -11.57 30.24
CA ASP A 26 1.65 -12.94 30.50
C ASP A 26 2.79 -13.96 30.31
N ASP A 27 3.58 -13.83 29.24
CA ASP A 27 4.76 -14.68 29.00
C ASP A 27 5.81 -14.52 30.12
N LEU A 28 6.09 -13.29 30.55
CA LEU A 28 7.03 -13.02 31.63
C LEU A 28 6.52 -13.49 32.99
N VAL A 29 5.21 -13.37 33.25
CA VAL A 29 4.59 -13.92 34.46
C VAL A 29 4.76 -15.44 34.48
N ASP A 30 4.51 -16.12 33.36
CA ASP A 30 4.63 -17.57 33.27
C ASP A 30 6.09 -18.02 33.48
N HIS A 31 7.03 -17.40 32.78
CA HIS A 31 8.45 -17.70 32.94
C HIS A 31 9.00 -17.40 34.33
N LEU A 32 8.63 -16.26 34.93
CA LEU A 32 9.02 -15.92 36.30
C LEU A 32 8.37 -16.88 37.30
N SER A 33 7.12 -17.28 37.08
CA SER A 33 6.42 -18.21 37.94
C SER A 33 7.09 -19.57 37.93
N CYS A 34 7.42 -20.11 36.75
CA CYS A 34 8.11 -21.39 36.61
C CYS A 34 9.51 -21.36 37.25
N GLU A 35 10.28 -20.30 37.04
CA GLU A 35 11.62 -20.17 37.64
C GLU A 35 11.55 -20.04 39.17
N VAL A 36 10.57 -19.30 39.70
CA VAL A 36 10.34 -19.22 41.16
C VAL A 36 9.96 -20.59 41.73
N GLU A 37 9.13 -21.35 41.04
CA GLU A 37 8.76 -22.71 41.47
C GLU A 37 9.97 -23.63 41.56
N ILE A 38 10.84 -23.62 40.54
CA ILE A 38 12.09 -24.39 40.53
C ILE A 38 12.99 -23.98 41.70
N LEU A 39 13.17 -22.68 41.94
CA LEU A 39 14.03 -22.17 43.00
C LEU A 39 13.50 -22.52 44.41
N ILE A 40 12.18 -22.52 44.61
CA ILE A 40 11.56 -22.95 45.88
C ILE A 40 11.74 -24.46 46.09
N GLU A 41 11.56 -25.26 45.04
CA GLU A 41 11.66 -26.72 45.11
C GLU A 41 13.10 -27.19 45.31
N ASP A 42 14.07 -26.65 44.57
CA ASP A 42 15.48 -27.04 44.63
C ASP A 42 16.24 -26.43 45.81
N GLY A 43 15.93 -25.19 46.18
CA GLY A 43 16.66 -24.41 47.18
C GLY A 43 16.05 -24.43 48.57
N HIS A 44 14.80 -24.89 48.73
CA HIS A 44 14.01 -24.74 49.96
C HIS A 44 14.00 -23.30 50.50
N ILE A 45 14.00 -22.31 49.60
CA ILE A 45 14.00 -20.89 49.93
C ILE A 45 12.58 -20.30 49.87
N ASP A 46 12.34 -19.25 50.65
CA ASP A 46 11.08 -18.51 50.63
C ASP A 46 10.85 -17.83 49.27
N PHE A 47 9.56 -17.68 48.91
CA PHE A 47 9.08 -16.99 47.71
C PHE A 47 9.74 -15.63 47.52
N THR A 48 9.91 -14.84 48.59
CA THR A 48 10.51 -13.51 48.47
C THR A 48 11.94 -13.55 47.94
N VAL A 49 12.72 -14.52 48.40
CA VAL A 49 14.11 -14.75 47.99
C VAL A 49 14.16 -15.38 46.61
N ALA A 50 13.33 -16.40 46.37
CA ALA A 50 13.21 -17.05 45.07
C ALA A 50 12.81 -16.06 43.97
N PHE A 51 11.86 -15.15 44.24
CA PHE A 51 11.45 -14.11 43.32
C PHE A 51 12.55 -13.07 43.08
N SER A 52 13.33 -12.72 44.10
CA SER A 52 14.49 -11.85 43.91
C SER A 52 15.51 -12.46 42.94
N ASN A 53 15.83 -13.74 43.13
CA ASN A 53 16.79 -14.47 42.31
C ASN A 53 16.26 -14.73 40.90
N ALA A 54 14.97 -15.06 40.77
CA ALA A 54 14.30 -15.25 39.48
C ALA A 54 14.31 -13.97 38.64
N LYS A 55 14.10 -12.81 39.27
CA LYS A 55 14.20 -11.52 38.56
C LYS A 55 15.57 -11.31 37.94
N GLU A 56 16.64 -11.51 38.70
CA GLU A 56 18.01 -11.32 38.21
C GLU A 56 18.38 -12.32 37.10
N LYS A 57 17.83 -13.54 37.16
CA LYS A 57 18.07 -14.59 36.17
C LYS A 57 17.26 -14.42 34.89
N VAL A 58 15.98 -14.05 35.00
CA VAL A 58 15.02 -14.01 33.88
C VAL A 58 14.95 -12.62 33.23
N MET A 59 15.10 -11.55 34.01
CA MET A 59 15.07 -10.18 33.51
C MET A 59 16.44 -9.51 33.64
N PRO A 60 17.15 -9.23 32.53
CA PRO A 60 18.29 -8.34 32.59
C PRO A 60 17.84 -6.90 32.91
N ASP A 61 18.75 -6.09 33.48
CA ASP A 61 18.50 -4.69 33.88
C ASP A 61 17.90 -3.78 32.79
N TYR A 62 17.95 -4.21 31.52
CA TYR A 62 17.50 -3.48 30.34
C TYR A 62 16.23 -4.05 29.67
N ALA A 63 15.48 -4.94 30.33
CA ALA A 63 14.29 -5.57 29.74
C ALA A 63 13.20 -4.56 29.28
N ILE A 64 12.99 -3.49 30.04
CA ILE A 64 12.07 -2.39 29.67
C ILE A 64 12.60 -1.60 28.45
N GLN A 65 13.92 -1.43 28.37
CA GLN A 65 14.55 -0.75 27.26
C GLN A 65 14.36 -1.55 25.95
N ILE A 66 14.37 -2.88 26.03
CA ILE A 66 14.06 -3.75 24.88
C ILE A 66 12.60 -3.56 24.42
N GLU A 67 11.61 -3.51 25.31
CA GLU A 67 10.20 -3.26 24.91
C GLU A 67 10.06 -1.90 24.22
N ASN A 68 10.68 -0.86 24.78
CA ASN A 68 10.65 0.49 24.23
C ASN A 68 11.34 0.58 22.87
N ASP A 69 12.51 -0.04 22.72
CA ASP A 69 13.24 -0.09 21.45
C ASP A 69 12.43 -0.86 20.39
N LEU A 70 11.79 -1.97 20.79
CA LEU A 70 10.95 -2.76 19.89
C LEU A 70 9.73 -1.95 19.43
N LYS A 71 9.07 -1.23 20.34
CA LYS A 71 7.93 -0.35 20.04
C LYS A 71 8.34 0.80 19.12
N PHE A 72 9.51 1.39 19.35
CA PHE A 72 10.06 2.43 18.49
C PHE A 72 10.37 1.89 17.09
N LEU A 73 11.04 0.74 17.00
CA LEU A 73 11.41 0.12 15.73
C LEU A 73 10.18 -0.32 14.92
N THR A 74 9.17 -0.90 15.56
CA THR A 74 7.92 -1.30 14.90
C THR A 74 7.14 -0.09 14.40
N THR A 75 7.02 0.97 15.21
CA THR A 75 6.38 2.23 14.81
C THR A 75 7.12 2.89 13.64
N LYS A 76 8.46 2.97 13.71
CA LYS A 76 9.30 3.53 12.65
C LYS A 76 9.19 2.72 11.36
N LYS A 77 9.17 1.38 11.45
CA LYS A 77 9.00 0.47 10.31
C LYS A 77 7.64 0.67 9.65
N TYR A 78 6.57 0.74 10.44
CA TYR A 78 5.21 0.95 9.94
C TYR A 78 5.06 2.31 9.23
N ASN A 79 5.54 3.39 9.87
CA ASN A 79 5.57 4.72 9.27
C ASN A 79 6.39 4.75 7.97
N THR A 80 7.52 4.05 7.94
CA THR A 80 8.34 3.95 6.72
C THR A 80 7.61 3.18 5.61
N MET A 81 6.88 2.13 5.96
CA MET A 81 6.11 1.33 5.00
C MET A 81 4.96 2.15 4.38
N ILE A 82 4.19 2.88 5.20
CA ILE A 82 3.12 3.77 4.71
C ILE A 82 3.69 4.82 3.75
N LYS A 83 4.82 5.46 4.11
CA LYS A 83 5.49 6.45 3.25
C LYS A 83 5.88 5.86 1.90
N LYS A 84 6.46 4.66 1.89
CA LYS A 84 6.83 3.95 0.66
C LYS A 84 5.59 3.62 -0.18
N LEU A 85 4.52 3.12 0.43
CA LEU A 85 3.29 2.77 -0.26
C LEU A 85 2.62 4.00 -0.90
N ALA A 86 2.56 5.11 -0.17
CA ALA A 86 2.02 6.36 -0.67
C ALA A 86 2.84 6.92 -1.84
N PHE A 87 4.17 6.81 -1.77
CA PHE A 87 5.05 7.23 -2.87
C PHE A 87 4.83 6.36 -4.11
N ILE A 88 4.88 5.03 -3.96
CA ILE A 88 4.66 4.09 -5.07
C ILE A 88 3.26 4.28 -5.67
N GLY A 89 2.23 4.42 -4.84
CA GLY A 89 0.85 4.65 -5.28
C GLY A 89 0.68 5.98 -6.03
N GLY A 90 1.33 7.04 -5.56
CA GLY A 90 1.36 8.34 -6.24
C GLY A 90 2.01 8.25 -7.62
N TYR A 91 3.20 7.63 -7.73
CA TYR A 91 3.87 7.44 -9.03
C TYR A 91 3.07 6.55 -9.97
N ALA A 92 2.53 5.43 -9.48
CA ALA A 92 1.71 4.52 -10.26
C ALA A 92 0.46 5.23 -10.81
N SER A 93 -0.17 6.09 -10.00
CA SER A 93 -1.29 6.93 -10.42
C SER A 93 -0.89 7.86 -11.58
N VAL A 94 0.21 8.60 -11.45
CA VAL A 94 0.69 9.52 -12.51
C VAL A 94 1.00 8.74 -13.79
N VAL A 95 1.64 7.58 -13.70
CA VAL A 95 1.92 6.73 -14.87
C VAL A 95 0.62 6.28 -15.55
N CYS A 96 -0.38 5.84 -14.78
CA CYS A 96 -1.69 5.48 -15.33
C CYS A 96 -2.39 6.67 -15.99
N LEU A 97 -2.32 7.85 -15.39
CA LEU A 97 -2.85 9.08 -15.97
C LEU A 97 -2.16 9.43 -17.29
N CYS A 98 -0.83 9.36 -17.35
CA CYS A 98 -0.07 9.57 -18.58
C CYS A 98 -0.47 8.56 -19.67
N LEU A 99 -0.61 7.28 -19.33
CA LEU A 99 -1.08 6.26 -20.28
C LEU A 99 -2.49 6.55 -20.78
N SER A 100 -3.40 6.95 -19.90
CA SER A 100 -4.75 7.36 -20.27
C SER A 100 -4.74 8.49 -21.29
N VAL A 101 -3.97 9.57 -21.02
CA VAL A 101 -3.83 10.71 -21.93
C VAL A 101 -3.23 10.28 -23.28
N LEU A 102 -2.22 9.40 -23.26
CA LEU A 102 -1.59 8.89 -24.48
C LEU A 102 -2.57 8.08 -25.34
N PHE A 103 -3.30 7.12 -24.75
CA PHE A 103 -4.26 6.30 -25.48
C PHE A 103 -5.44 7.11 -26.00
N PHE A 104 -5.92 8.07 -25.21
CA PHE A 104 -6.95 9.02 -25.63
C PHE A 104 -6.48 9.85 -26.83
N SER A 105 -5.27 10.42 -26.75
CA SER A 105 -4.68 11.21 -27.84
C SER A 105 -4.49 10.37 -29.09
N GLN A 106 -3.96 9.14 -28.97
CA GLN A 106 -3.81 8.23 -30.10
C GLN A 106 -5.15 7.85 -30.74
N SER A 107 -6.21 7.65 -29.95
CA SER A 107 -7.54 7.36 -30.48
C SER A 107 -8.07 8.52 -31.34
N LEU A 108 -7.93 9.77 -30.86
CA LEU A 108 -8.32 10.97 -31.61
C LEU A 108 -7.47 11.21 -32.86
N LEU A 109 -6.15 11.05 -32.74
CA LEU A 109 -5.21 11.23 -33.85
C LEU A 109 -5.39 10.15 -34.92
N ALA A 110 -5.66 8.90 -34.52
CA ALA A 110 -5.97 7.81 -35.45
C ALA A 110 -7.23 8.11 -36.26
N SER A 111 -8.28 8.63 -35.62
CA SER A 111 -9.50 9.08 -36.30
C SER A 111 -9.20 10.11 -37.39
N LYS A 112 -8.43 11.16 -37.09
CA LYS A 112 -8.10 12.22 -38.06
C LYS A 112 -7.17 11.74 -39.17
N GLY A 113 -6.12 11.00 -38.82
CA GLY A 113 -5.17 10.45 -39.78
C GLY A 113 -5.83 9.46 -40.75
N PHE A 114 -6.87 8.77 -40.29
CA PHE A 114 -7.64 7.87 -41.11
C PHE A 114 -8.51 8.58 -42.17
N GLU A 115 -9.17 9.68 -41.83
CA GLU A 115 -9.92 10.48 -42.81
C GLU A 115 -9.02 10.93 -43.98
N PHE A 116 -7.79 11.38 -43.68
CA PHE A 116 -6.82 11.72 -44.71
C PHE A 116 -6.40 10.53 -45.57
N LYS A 117 -6.23 9.34 -44.97
CA LYS A 117 -5.91 8.11 -45.73
C LYS A 117 -7.05 7.72 -46.68
N ILE A 118 -8.30 7.79 -46.24
CA ILE A 118 -9.46 7.51 -47.11
C ILE A 118 -9.50 8.50 -48.27
N GLN A 119 -9.33 9.79 -47.99
CA GLN A 119 -9.31 10.84 -49.01
C GLN A 119 -8.19 10.63 -50.03
N ALA A 120 -6.99 10.23 -49.58
CA ALA A 120 -5.88 9.90 -50.46
C ALA A 120 -6.17 8.68 -51.35
N ILE A 121 -6.70 7.60 -50.79
CA ILE A 121 -7.08 6.39 -51.54
C ILE A 121 -8.15 6.70 -52.58
N GLN A 122 -9.14 7.54 -52.23
CA GLN A 122 -10.15 7.99 -53.18
C GLN A 122 -9.53 8.83 -54.30
N ALA A 123 -8.69 9.82 -53.96
CA ALA A 123 -8.04 10.68 -54.94
C ALA A 123 -7.15 9.88 -55.90
N GLU A 124 -6.37 8.93 -55.40
CA GLU A 124 -5.54 8.04 -56.21
C GLU A 124 -6.39 7.19 -57.16
N TYR A 125 -7.46 6.59 -56.65
CA TYR A 125 -8.38 5.76 -57.45
C TYR A 125 -9.04 6.54 -58.60
N TYR A 126 -9.52 7.76 -58.34
CA TYR A 126 -10.14 8.61 -59.36
C TYR A 126 -9.11 9.15 -60.36
N SER A 127 -7.88 9.45 -59.92
CA SER A 127 -6.81 9.88 -60.82
C SER A 127 -6.37 8.77 -61.79
N ALA A 128 -6.44 7.51 -61.35
CA ALA A 128 -6.09 6.34 -62.16
C ALA A 128 -7.22 5.89 -63.11
N ASN A 129 -8.47 6.28 -62.86
CA ASN A 129 -9.64 5.83 -63.62
C ASN A 129 -10.60 7.01 -63.97
N PRO A 130 -10.19 7.91 -64.88
CA PRO A 130 -10.91 9.16 -65.15
C PRO A 130 -12.28 9.00 -65.84
N GLU A 131 -12.56 7.85 -66.48
CA GLU A 131 -13.82 7.61 -67.21
C GLU A 131 -14.89 6.87 -66.39
N LEU A 132 -14.61 6.48 -65.14
CA LEU A 132 -15.51 5.64 -64.35
C LEU A 132 -16.54 6.48 -63.57
N THR A 133 -17.76 6.58 -64.08
CA THR A 133 -18.88 7.21 -63.36
C THR A 133 -19.47 6.30 -62.27
N VAL A 134 -19.31 6.73 -61.02
CA VAL A 134 -20.21 6.59 -59.85
C VAL A 134 -20.40 5.21 -59.18
N SER A 135 -20.11 4.07 -59.80
CA SER A 135 -20.40 2.75 -59.16
C SER A 135 -19.16 1.88 -58.92
N SER A 136 -18.28 2.30 -58.01
CA SER A 136 -17.16 1.47 -57.54
C SER A 136 -17.54 0.71 -56.25
N TYR A 137 -18.46 -0.24 -56.37
CA TYR A 137 -18.92 -1.11 -55.27
C TYR A 137 -17.74 -1.80 -54.53
N GLY A 138 -16.66 -2.15 -55.26
CA GLY A 138 -15.45 -2.74 -54.69
C GLY A 138 -14.67 -1.79 -53.78
N LEU A 139 -14.44 -0.54 -54.21
CA LEU A 139 -13.77 0.48 -53.39
C LEU A 139 -14.60 0.87 -52.18
N GLU A 140 -15.92 1.03 -52.36
CA GLU A 140 -16.82 1.38 -51.27
C GLU A 140 -16.83 0.29 -50.18
N LYS A 141 -16.86 -0.98 -50.59
CA LYS A 141 -16.74 -2.12 -49.67
C LYS A 141 -15.38 -2.16 -48.95
N GLN A 142 -14.28 -1.84 -49.63
CA GLN A 142 -12.95 -1.76 -49.01
C GLN A 142 -12.88 -0.60 -48.01
N ILE A 143 -13.33 0.60 -48.39
CA ILE A 143 -13.37 1.78 -47.52
C ILE A 143 -14.23 1.51 -46.29
N ASN A 144 -15.41 0.89 -46.45
CA ASN A 144 -16.30 0.57 -45.33
C ASN A 144 -15.70 -0.48 -44.39
N THR A 145 -15.00 -1.49 -44.91
CA THR A 145 -14.27 -2.47 -44.08
C THR A 145 -13.18 -1.80 -43.26
N ILE A 146 -12.36 -0.94 -43.89
CA ILE A 146 -11.27 -0.23 -43.22
C ILE A 146 -11.83 0.78 -42.18
N ARG A 147 -12.97 1.43 -42.49
CA ARG A 147 -13.70 2.30 -41.53
C ARG A 147 -14.11 1.54 -40.28
N LEU A 148 -14.70 0.36 -40.47
CA LEU A 148 -15.16 -0.47 -39.36
C LEU A 148 -13.98 -0.94 -38.50
N GLU A 149 -12.89 -1.39 -39.11
CA GLU A 149 -11.70 -1.86 -38.39
C GLU A 149 -11.06 -0.75 -37.55
N ASN A 150 -10.90 0.45 -38.13
CA ASN A 150 -10.35 1.60 -37.39
C ASN A 150 -11.29 2.10 -36.30
N ALA A 151 -12.61 2.08 -36.53
CA ALA A 151 -13.58 2.44 -35.49
C ALA A 151 -13.50 1.47 -34.31
N VAL A 152 -13.36 0.17 -34.57
CA VAL A 152 -13.17 -0.85 -33.53
C VAL A 152 -11.85 -0.66 -32.79
N GLU A 153 -10.75 -0.38 -33.48
CA GLU A 153 -9.45 -0.14 -32.84
C GLU A 153 -9.45 1.14 -31.99
N SER A 154 -10.04 2.22 -32.51
CA SER A 154 -10.19 3.50 -31.80
C SER A 154 -11.07 3.34 -30.55
N SER A 155 -12.17 2.58 -30.64
CA SER A 155 -13.02 2.26 -29.49
C SER A 155 -12.24 1.49 -28.41
N LYS A 156 -11.47 0.46 -28.79
CA LYS A 156 -10.65 -0.29 -27.82
C LYS A 156 -9.62 0.60 -27.10
N LYS A 157 -8.97 1.51 -27.83
CA LYS A 157 -8.01 2.46 -27.24
C LYS A 157 -8.71 3.45 -26.31
N PHE A 158 -9.94 3.84 -26.62
CA PHE A 158 -10.76 4.71 -25.78
C PHE A 158 -11.15 4.01 -24.47
N ASP A 159 -11.66 2.78 -24.53
CA ASP A 159 -12.03 2.00 -23.35
C ASP A 159 -10.82 1.77 -22.42
N LEU A 160 -9.66 1.50 -23.02
CA LEU A 160 -8.41 1.32 -22.30
C LEU A 160 -7.95 2.64 -21.66
N ALA A 161 -8.08 3.78 -22.35
CA ALA A 161 -7.79 5.09 -21.78
C ALA A 161 -8.69 5.42 -20.57
N GLU A 162 -9.98 5.11 -20.65
CA GLU A 162 -10.94 5.28 -19.55
C GLU A 162 -10.58 4.40 -18.35
N THR A 163 -10.25 3.13 -18.61
CA THR A 163 -9.84 2.19 -17.56
C THR A 163 -8.60 2.68 -16.81
N PHE A 164 -7.57 3.14 -17.53
CA PHE A 164 -6.36 3.69 -16.90
C PHE A 164 -6.65 4.99 -16.14
N LEU A 165 -7.59 5.82 -16.61
CA LEU A 165 -8.02 7.01 -15.90
C LEU A 165 -8.65 6.65 -14.55
N ILE A 166 -9.61 5.72 -14.55
CA ILE A 166 -10.29 5.26 -13.33
C ILE A 166 -9.28 4.67 -12.35
N ILE A 167 -8.38 3.80 -12.81
CA ILE A 167 -7.32 3.21 -11.98
C ILE A 167 -6.43 4.32 -11.40
N SER A 168 -6.06 5.33 -12.19
CA SER A 168 -5.22 6.44 -11.71
C SER A 168 -5.89 7.20 -10.55
N PHE A 169 -7.19 7.45 -10.65
CA PHE A 169 -7.96 8.13 -9.60
C PHE A 169 -8.10 7.27 -8.36
N ILE A 170 -8.37 5.98 -8.51
CA ILE A 170 -8.48 5.04 -7.38
C ILE A 170 -7.15 4.97 -6.63
N LEU A 171 -6.02 4.79 -7.34
CA LEU A 171 -4.70 4.74 -6.71
C LEU A 171 -4.36 6.04 -5.98
N PHE A 172 -4.67 7.18 -6.60
CA PHE A 172 -4.44 8.49 -5.99
C PHE A 172 -5.27 8.68 -4.71
N ALA A 173 -6.59 8.42 -4.80
CA ALA A 173 -7.53 8.64 -3.72
C ALA A 173 -7.34 7.66 -2.55
N SER A 174 -6.95 6.42 -2.82
CA SER A 174 -6.78 5.39 -1.78
C SER A 174 -5.39 5.35 -1.15
N LEU A 175 -4.33 5.65 -1.90
CA LEU A 175 -2.95 5.51 -1.39
C LEU A 175 -2.30 6.85 -1.09
N TYR A 176 -2.35 7.80 -2.02
CA TYR A 176 -1.60 9.05 -1.90
C TYR A 176 -2.32 10.07 -1.00
N LEU A 177 -3.63 10.26 -1.23
CA LEU A 177 -4.42 11.27 -0.56
C LEU A 177 -4.52 11.07 0.96
N PRO A 178 -4.80 9.86 1.50
CA PRO A 178 -4.88 9.65 2.94
C PRO A 178 -3.54 9.90 3.63
N TYR A 179 -2.43 9.49 3.00
CA TYR A 179 -1.09 9.78 3.51
C TYR A 179 -0.80 11.29 3.53
N GLN A 180 -1.21 12.04 2.51
CA GLN A 180 -1.02 13.49 2.48
C GLN A 180 -1.80 14.19 3.59
N PHE A 181 -3.05 13.78 3.85
CA PHE A 181 -3.84 14.28 4.97
C PHE A 181 -3.19 13.94 6.31
N TYR A 182 -2.81 12.67 6.51
CA TYR A 182 -2.11 12.24 7.72
C TYR A 182 -0.82 13.02 7.96
N SER A 183 0.03 13.18 6.93
CA SER A 183 1.29 13.92 7.05
C SER A 183 1.08 15.40 7.37
N LYS A 184 0.02 16.03 6.86
CA LYS A 184 -0.33 17.42 7.19
C LYS A 184 -0.88 17.55 8.60
N TYR A 185 -1.74 16.62 9.02
CA TYR A 185 -2.26 16.55 10.38
C TYR A 185 -1.13 16.43 11.40
N GLN A 186 -0.21 15.47 11.19
CA GLN A 186 0.92 15.25 12.09
C GLN A 186 1.81 16.49 12.22
N ARG A 187 2.12 17.17 11.11
CA ARG A 187 2.87 18.44 11.14
C ARG A 187 2.14 19.55 11.90
N SER A 188 0.82 19.59 11.82
CA SER A 188 0.01 20.56 12.54
C SER A 188 0.08 20.34 14.05
N GLU A 189 -0.01 19.09 14.52
CA GLU A 189 0.15 18.77 15.95
C GLU A 189 1.54 19.12 16.46
N GLU A 190 2.59 18.77 15.71
CA GLU A 190 3.98 19.12 16.07
C GLU A 190 4.18 20.64 16.20
N SER A 191 3.55 21.43 15.32
CA SER A 191 3.63 22.89 15.38
C SER A 191 2.88 23.50 16.58
N LEU A 192 1.80 22.86 17.03
CA LEU A 192 1.03 23.30 18.20
C LEU A 192 1.73 22.98 19.53
N GLN A 193 2.56 21.95 19.57
CA GLN A 193 3.34 21.59 20.76
C GLN A 193 4.60 22.45 20.95
N GLN A 194 4.99 23.22 19.93
CA GLN A 194 6.17 24.10 19.94
C GLN A 194 5.82 25.59 20.14
N ALA A 195 4.54 25.93 20.23
CA ALA A 195 4.02 27.29 20.47
C ALA A 195 3.57 27.45 21.92
#